data_AF-A0A5E5PZB7-F1
#
_entry.id   AF-A0A5E5PZB7-F1
#
_cell.length_a   1.000
_cell.length_b   1.000
_cell.length_c   1.000
_cell.angle_alpha   90.00
_cell.angle_beta   90.00
_cell.angle_gamma   90.00
#
_symmetry.space_group_name_H-M   'P 1'
#
loop_
_entity.id
_entity.type
_entity.pdbx_description
1 polymer ?
#
loop_
_entity_poly.entity_id
_entity_poly.type
_entity_poly.pdbx_seq_one_letter_code
_entity_poly.pdbx_strand_id
1 'polypeptide(L)'
;TASKNTAVSCHQLKSRIRTELLWVVGRREKFNNEGIVAVNYTEADKFIGEINMGEIYANTKKQSLDQHLFAVGVVAKELMKTFCTDENLQKAALSAGFWHDIGKLEVHFQNWINREINRELEKKNLITELPENGVHIEKGLFSWEKYPTHNEVSTLIYELLADDSSLGKIEKKAVKHTIYWHHAKPIRKDDITSLNQVFEKLKDNDLKKLLIQSKEVMESVGNLMGRYFDKNQIKTKSVSDYEDEIDGVKLPEYKTYETSGKLESYKRNIKKNAKENLIRITVITADRMVSSLSCEDLQNYIDNRKLESFAKDSLTQEQELNQHIKVCLEGFEVKYPNSDRNKQQTQAAEELANEEIDIAVLKGPAGCGKTKIALEWALKTSAKQIIWVCPRVAIC
;
A
#
# COMPACT_ATOMS: atom_id res chain seq x y z
N THR A 1 12.29 -46.79 -14.18
CA THR A 1 13.47 -45.97 -14.55
C THR A 1 13.06 -45.09 -15.72
N ALA A 2 12.99 -43.77 -15.54
CA ALA A 2 12.56 -42.86 -16.60
C ALA A 2 13.67 -42.70 -17.64
N SER A 3 13.39 -42.98 -18.91
CA SER A 3 14.34 -42.80 -20.01
C SER A 3 14.04 -41.51 -20.78
N LYS A 4 15.01 -41.04 -21.57
CA LYS A 4 14.99 -39.79 -22.33
C LYS A 4 13.77 -39.59 -23.25
N ASN A 5 13.01 -40.65 -23.55
CA ASN A 5 11.90 -40.66 -24.51
C ASN A 5 10.53 -40.93 -23.86
N THR A 6 10.39 -40.84 -22.54
CA THR A 6 9.10 -41.05 -21.85
C THR A 6 8.81 -39.85 -20.95
N ALA A 7 7.73 -39.12 -21.24
CA ALA A 7 7.18 -38.12 -20.33
C ALA A 7 6.13 -38.81 -19.44
N VAL A 8 6.37 -38.79 -18.13
CA VAL A 8 5.45 -39.33 -17.13
C VAL A 8 5.10 -38.20 -16.18
N SER A 9 3.81 -37.92 -16.02
CA SER A 9 3.29 -37.04 -14.97
C SER A 9 2.64 -37.88 -13.88
N CYS A 10 2.97 -37.59 -12.62
CA CYS A 10 2.33 -38.23 -11.48
C CYS A 10 1.34 -37.26 -10.83
N HIS A 11 0.08 -37.68 -10.75
CA HIS A 11 -0.98 -36.91 -10.10
C HIS A 11 -1.55 -37.71 -8.92
N GLN A 12 -1.73 -37.04 -7.78
CA GLN A 12 -2.48 -37.60 -6.66
C GLN A 12 -3.92 -37.09 -6.69
N LEU A 13 -4.88 -38.02 -6.58
CA LEU A 13 -6.29 -37.68 -6.41
C LEU A 13 -6.56 -37.42 -4.92
N LYS A 14 -6.77 -36.14 -4.57
CA LYS A 14 -7.09 -35.72 -3.18
C LYS A 14 -8.59 -35.72 -2.90
N SER A 15 -9.42 -35.48 -3.92
CA SER A 15 -10.89 -35.59 -3.86
C SER A 15 -11.51 -35.74 -5.26
N ARG A 16 -12.84 -35.94 -5.36
CA ARG A 16 -13.57 -36.16 -6.64
C ARG A 16 -13.50 -35.00 -7.66
N ILE A 17 -13.06 -33.81 -7.26
CA ILE A 17 -12.95 -32.61 -8.13
C ILE A 17 -11.55 -31.97 -8.08
N ARG A 18 -10.56 -32.62 -7.45
CA ARG A 18 -9.22 -32.06 -7.31
C ARG A 18 -8.14 -33.12 -7.50
N THR A 19 -7.38 -32.97 -8.58
CA THR A 19 -6.09 -33.61 -8.81
C THR A 19 -4.97 -32.65 -8.45
N GLU A 20 -3.91 -33.19 -7.85
CA GLU A 20 -2.68 -32.46 -7.54
C GLU A 20 -1.55 -33.07 -8.36
N LEU A 21 -0.95 -32.27 -9.25
CA LEU A 21 0.25 -32.68 -9.98
C LEU A 21 1.42 -32.68 -9.01
N LEU A 22 1.96 -33.86 -8.71
CA LEU A 22 3.07 -33.99 -7.77
C LEU A 22 4.41 -33.68 -8.44
N TRP A 23 4.62 -34.16 -9.67
CA TRP A 23 5.82 -33.88 -10.45
C TRP A 23 5.68 -34.35 -11.91
N VAL A 24 6.54 -33.80 -12.78
CA VAL A 24 6.73 -34.19 -14.19
C VAL A 24 8.22 -34.32 -14.49
N VAL A 25 8.63 -35.30 -15.29
CA VAL A 25 10.02 -35.45 -15.76
C VAL A 25 10.09 -35.32 -17.29
N GLY A 26 11.01 -34.48 -17.80
CA GLY A 26 11.32 -34.42 -19.24
C GLY A 26 11.95 -33.14 -19.83
N ARG A 27 13.03 -32.56 -19.29
CA ARG A 27 13.85 -31.57 -20.04
C ARG A 27 15.21 -32.14 -20.41
N ARG A 28 15.38 -32.50 -21.68
CA ARG A 28 16.57 -33.15 -22.27
C ARG A 28 17.89 -32.42 -21.97
N GLU A 29 17.85 -31.10 -21.90
CA GLU A 29 19.02 -30.23 -21.75
C GLU A 29 19.60 -30.19 -20.34
N LYS A 30 18.89 -30.72 -19.33
CA LYS A 30 19.33 -30.67 -17.93
C LYS A 30 20.11 -31.88 -17.48
N PHE A 31 20.17 -32.90 -18.32
CA PHE A 31 20.89 -34.12 -18.07
C PHE A 31 22.27 -34.04 -18.71
N ASN A 32 23.30 -34.47 -17.98
CA ASN A 32 24.59 -34.74 -18.58
C ASN A 32 24.50 -35.95 -19.54
N ASN A 33 25.60 -36.28 -20.20
CA ASN A 33 25.64 -37.36 -21.20
C ASN A 33 25.27 -38.76 -20.65
N GLU A 34 25.20 -38.91 -19.32
CA GLU A 34 24.82 -40.14 -18.62
C GLU A 34 23.41 -40.11 -18.02
N GLY A 35 22.68 -38.97 -18.09
CA GLY A 35 21.33 -38.85 -17.55
C GLY A 35 21.22 -38.28 -16.13
N ILE A 36 22.23 -37.55 -15.62
CA ILE A 36 22.32 -37.03 -14.23
C ILE A 36 22.35 -35.49 -14.20
N VAL A 37 21.89 -34.85 -13.10
CA VAL A 37 21.79 -33.38 -12.91
C VAL A 37 22.55 -32.92 -11.64
N ALA A 38 23.25 -31.77 -11.67
CA ALA A 38 24.09 -31.24 -10.56
C ALA A 38 23.35 -30.31 -9.56
N VAL A 39 23.93 -30.10 -8.35
CA VAL A 39 23.45 -29.24 -7.23
C VAL A 39 24.56 -28.32 -6.66
N ASN A 40 24.23 -27.13 -6.12
CA ASN A 40 25.11 -25.95 -5.92
C ASN A 40 25.94 -25.87 -4.60
N TYR A 41 26.97 -25.01 -4.58
CA TYR A 41 27.72 -24.49 -3.41
C TYR A 41 27.82 -22.94 -3.44
N THR A 42 28.14 -22.28 -2.31
CA THR A 42 28.25 -20.81 -2.14
C THR A 42 29.53 -20.37 -1.41
N GLU A 43 30.13 -19.24 -1.81
CA GLU A 43 31.15 -18.48 -1.04
C GLU A 43 30.87 -16.96 -1.16
N ALA A 44 30.84 -16.24 -0.02
CA ALA A 44 31.08 -14.79 0.05
C ALA A 44 31.30 -14.34 1.52
N ASP A 45 32.42 -13.67 1.77
CA ASP A 45 32.85 -13.09 3.06
C ASP A 45 32.14 -11.76 3.38
N LYS A 46 31.86 -11.51 4.66
CA LYS A 46 31.24 -10.28 5.20
C LYS A 46 32.27 -9.39 5.90
N PHE A 47 32.30 -8.09 5.59
CA PHE A 47 32.99 -7.07 6.39
C PHE A 47 32.02 -6.45 7.42
N ILE A 48 32.49 -6.21 8.64
CA ILE A 48 31.73 -5.68 9.79
C ILE A 48 32.07 -4.20 9.95
N GLY A 49 31.11 -3.29 9.79
CA GLY A 49 31.27 -1.90 10.24
C GLY A 49 30.38 -0.84 9.56
N GLU A 50 30.15 -0.95 8.24
CA GLU A 50 29.27 -0.04 7.49
C GLU A 50 28.01 -0.78 7.07
N ILE A 51 26.83 -0.13 7.19
CA ILE A 51 25.61 -0.68 6.61
C ILE A 51 25.77 -0.68 5.09
N ASN A 52 25.79 -1.88 4.49
CA ASN A 52 25.64 -2.00 3.05
C ASN A 52 24.17 -1.75 2.69
N MET A 53 23.83 -0.51 2.31
CA MET A 53 22.47 -0.14 1.89
C MET A 53 21.94 -1.01 0.74
N GLY A 54 22.84 -1.56 -0.11
CA GLY A 54 22.49 -2.49 -1.18
C GLY A 54 22.06 -3.89 -0.73
N GLU A 55 22.15 -4.19 0.57
CA GLU A 55 21.74 -5.46 1.20
C GLU A 55 20.52 -5.31 2.12
N ILE A 56 19.97 -4.10 2.25
CA ILE A 56 18.73 -3.84 3.01
C ILE A 56 17.59 -3.63 2.03
N TYR A 57 16.73 -4.63 1.93
CA TYR A 57 15.64 -4.63 0.95
C TYR A 57 14.30 -4.22 1.56
N ALA A 58 13.52 -3.44 0.80
CA ALA A 58 12.13 -3.12 1.11
C ALA A 58 11.15 -4.21 0.66
N ASN A 59 11.46 -4.90 -0.45
CA ASN A 59 10.59 -5.91 -1.05
C ASN A 59 11.38 -6.96 -1.85
N THR A 60 10.70 -8.02 -2.28
CA THR A 60 11.34 -9.15 -2.99
C THR A 60 11.90 -8.78 -4.36
N LYS A 61 11.51 -7.63 -4.93
CA LYS A 61 12.13 -7.07 -6.15
C LYS A 61 13.49 -6.41 -5.90
N LYS A 62 14.06 -6.58 -4.69
CA LYS A 62 15.38 -6.08 -4.30
C LYS A 62 15.50 -4.55 -4.39
N GLN A 63 14.40 -3.83 -4.25
CA GLN A 63 14.47 -2.39 -4.06
C GLN A 63 15.17 -2.10 -2.72
N SER A 64 16.20 -1.25 -2.72
CA SER A 64 16.84 -0.85 -1.47
C SER A 64 15.86 -0.03 -0.63
N LEU A 65 15.95 -0.18 0.69
CA LEU A 65 14.98 0.43 1.60
C LEU A 65 14.95 1.95 1.51
N ASP A 66 16.10 2.60 1.44
CA ASP A 66 16.22 4.05 1.31
C ASP A 66 15.58 4.60 0.03
N GLN A 67 15.84 3.99 -1.13
CA GLN A 67 15.27 4.39 -2.41
C GLN A 67 13.76 4.18 -2.44
N HIS A 68 13.31 3.06 -1.89
CA HIS A 68 11.89 2.76 -1.78
C HIS A 68 11.17 3.81 -0.92
N LEU A 69 11.66 4.07 0.30
CA LEU A 69 11.10 5.08 1.20
C LEU A 69 11.10 6.48 0.55
N PHE A 70 12.21 6.87 -0.08
CA PHE A 70 12.33 8.13 -0.81
C PHE A 70 11.25 8.25 -1.90
N ALA A 71 11.14 7.24 -2.76
CA ALA A 71 10.21 7.26 -3.87
C ALA A 71 8.76 7.26 -3.41
N VAL A 72 8.40 6.45 -2.40
CA VAL A 72 7.05 6.43 -1.83
C VAL A 72 6.68 7.80 -1.27
N GLY A 73 7.58 8.46 -0.53
CA GLY A 73 7.34 9.82 -0.04
C GLY A 73 7.05 10.82 -1.15
N VAL A 74 7.89 10.83 -2.21
CA VAL A 74 7.74 11.78 -3.33
C VAL A 74 6.44 11.52 -4.10
N VAL A 75 6.16 10.26 -4.43
CA VAL A 75 4.95 9.85 -5.15
C VAL A 75 3.71 10.16 -4.31
N ALA A 76 3.72 9.84 -3.00
CA ALA A 76 2.60 10.14 -2.11
C ALA A 76 2.29 11.65 -2.04
N LYS A 77 3.34 12.48 -1.96
CA LYS A 77 3.18 13.94 -2.02
C LYS A 77 2.57 14.39 -3.33
N GLU A 78 3.02 13.85 -4.47
CA GLU A 78 2.48 14.23 -5.78
C GLU A 78 1.03 13.79 -5.94
N LEU A 79 0.67 12.58 -5.50
CA LEU A 79 -0.71 12.11 -5.46
C LEU A 79 -1.59 12.99 -4.57
N MET A 80 -1.08 13.46 -3.42
CA MET A 80 -1.82 14.33 -2.51
C MET A 80 -2.23 15.66 -3.17
N LYS A 81 -1.41 16.21 -4.08
CA LYS A 81 -1.74 17.44 -4.81
C LYS A 81 -3.00 17.30 -5.67
N THR A 82 -3.35 16.09 -6.08
CA THR A 82 -4.59 15.80 -6.83
C THR A 82 -5.82 15.90 -5.93
N PHE A 83 -5.68 15.65 -4.63
CA PHE A 83 -6.82 15.62 -3.70
C PHE A 83 -7.01 16.92 -2.92
N CYS A 84 -5.94 17.67 -2.64
CA CYS A 84 -6.06 18.95 -1.94
C CYS A 84 -4.87 19.89 -2.18
N THR A 85 -5.13 21.18 -1.97
CA THR A 85 -4.13 22.26 -2.02
C THR A 85 -3.46 22.54 -0.67
N ASP A 86 -3.80 21.78 0.39
CA ASP A 86 -3.23 21.95 1.73
C ASP A 86 -1.77 21.46 1.76
N GLU A 87 -0.83 22.40 1.70
CA GLU A 87 0.61 22.11 1.71
C GLU A 87 1.06 21.33 2.95
N ASN A 88 0.39 21.51 4.09
CA ASN A 88 0.75 20.80 5.32
C ASN A 88 0.35 19.33 5.23
N LEU A 89 -0.79 19.00 4.61
CA LEU A 89 -1.15 17.61 4.30
C LEU A 89 -0.22 16.99 3.26
N GLN A 90 0.23 17.77 2.26
CA GLN A 90 1.22 17.31 1.28
C GLN A 90 2.58 17.00 1.92
N LYS A 91 3.05 17.85 2.86
CA LYS A 91 4.27 17.59 3.66
C LYS A 91 4.09 16.40 4.59
N ALA A 92 2.91 16.23 5.19
CA ALA A 92 2.60 15.07 6.01
C ALA A 92 2.61 13.77 5.18
N ALA A 93 2.07 13.77 3.95
CA ALA A 93 2.16 12.63 3.05
C ALA A 93 3.61 12.28 2.66
N LEU A 94 4.43 13.30 2.40
CA LEU A 94 5.87 13.12 2.15
C LEU A 94 6.56 12.43 3.34
N SER A 95 6.40 12.99 4.55
CA SER A 95 7.00 12.43 5.76
C SER A 95 6.49 11.01 6.04
N ALA A 96 5.17 10.79 5.97
CA ALA A 96 4.61 9.46 6.16
C ALA A 96 5.19 8.43 5.19
N GLY A 97 5.38 8.78 3.92
CA GLY A 97 6.03 7.88 2.95
C GLY A 97 7.50 7.59 3.27
N PHE A 98 8.27 8.57 3.76
CA PHE A 98 9.66 8.35 4.18
C PHE A 98 9.79 7.39 5.37
N TRP A 99 8.80 7.37 6.26
CA TRP A 99 8.88 6.62 7.51
C TRP A 99 8.03 5.35 7.55
N HIS A 100 7.08 5.14 6.61
CA HIS A 100 6.08 4.06 6.75
C HIS A 100 6.69 2.67 6.91
N ASP A 101 7.77 2.38 6.18
CA ASP A 101 8.39 1.07 6.10
C ASP A 101 9.76 0.97 6.78
N ILE A 102 10.19 1.99 7.54
CA ILE A 102 11.50 1.97 8.20
C ILE A 102 11.66 0.78 9.15
N GLY A 103 10.56 0.29 9.73
CA GLY A 103 10.51 -0.90 10.55
C GLY A 103 10.83 -2.20 9.82
N LYS A 104 10.96 -2.18 8.48
CA LYS A 104 11.51 -3.31 7.71
C LYS A 104 12.99 -3.56 7.99
N LEU A 105 13.68 -2.67 8.71
CA LEU A 105 15.01 -2.92 9.27
C LEU A 105 15.03 -4.01 10.35
N GLU A 106 13.87 -4.34 10.93
CA GLU A 106 13.73 -5.37 11.94
C GLU A 106 14.29 -6.72 11.44
N VAL A 107 15.02 -7.41 12.31
CA VAL A 107 15.83 -8.59 11.95
C VAL A 107 15.02 -9.74 11.37
N HIS A 108 13.81 -10.01 11.87
CA HIS A 108 12.95 -11.07 11.33
C HIS A 108 12.42 -10.73 9.94
N PHE A 109 12.08 -9.46 9.69
CA PHE A 109 11.73 -9.01 8.34
C PHE A 109 12.91 -9.18 7.36
N GLN A 110 14.10 -8.69 7.70
CA GLN A 110 15.29 -8.81 6.83
C GLN A 110 15.72 -10.27 6.63
N ASN A 111 15.57 -11.13 7.64
CA ASN A 111 15.81 -12.56 7.48
C ASN A 111 14.79 -13.21 6.55
N TRP A 112 13.52 -12.82 6.65
CA TRP A 112 12.45 -13.35 5.81
C TRP A 112 12.63 -12.94 4.34
N ILE A 113 12.84 -11.65 4.05
CA ILE A 113 12.95 -11.14 2.69
C ILE A 113 14.15 -11.74 1.95
N ASN A 114 15.31 -11.86 2.63
CA ASN A 114 16.50 -12.48 2.05
C ASN A 114 16.28 -13.96 1.73
N ARG A 115 15.54 -14.69 2.58
CA ARG A 115 15.15 -16.08 2.29
C ARG A 115 14.23 -16.17 1.09
N GLU A 116 13.26 -15.27 0.94
CA GLU A 116 12.36 -15.28 -0.23
C GLU A 116 13.08 -14.90 -1.51
N ILE A 117 13.95 -13.89 -1.49
CA ILE A 117 14.82 -13.54 -2.61
C ILE A 117 15.66 -14.74 -3.06
N ASN A 118 16.28 -15.46 -2.13
CA ASN A 118 17.07 -16.64 -2.46
C ASN A 118 16.21 -17.78 -3.03
N ARG A 119 14.99 -17.97 -2.52
CA ARG A 119 14.03 -18.94 -3.07
C ARG A 119 13.59 -18.60 -4.49
N GLU A 120 13.39 -17.32 -4.80
CA GLU A 120 13.05 -16.87 -6.16
C GLU A 120 14.18 -17.17 -7.14
N LEU A 121 15.44 -16.91 -6.74
CA LEU A 121 16.63 -17.24 -7.53
C LEU A 121 16.77 -18.74 -7.81
N GLU A 122 16.42 -19.59 -6.83
CA GLU A 122 16.47 -21.06 -6.96
C GLU A 122 15.36 -21.64 -7.85
N LYS A 123 14.18 -20.99 -7.95
CA LYS A 123 12.96 -21.55 -8.58
C LYS A 123 12.71 -21.16 -10.05
N LYS A 124 13.55 -20.34 -10.69
CA LYS A 124 13.43 -19.91 -12.11
C LYS A 124 11.97 -19.69 -12.59
N ASN A 125 11.37 -18.57 -12.19
CA ASN A 125 10.12 -18.00 -12.73
C ASN A 125 8.79 -18.64 -12.28
N LEU A 126 8.58 -18.83 -10.99
CA LEU A 126 7.23 -18.82 -10.43
C LEU A 126 7.11 -17.62 -9.50
N ILE A 127 6.52 -16.55 -10.01
CA ILE A 127 6.03 -15.44 -9.21
C ILE A 127 4.92 -16.03 -8.33
N THR A 128 5.22 -16.39 -7.10
CA THR A 128 4.16 -16.38 -6.08
C THR A 128 3.89 -14.91 -5.83
N GLU A 129 2.84 -14.38 -6.46
CA GLU A 129 2.32 -13.05 -6.14
C GLU A 129 2.19 -12.97 -4.62
N LEU A 130 2.98 -12.07 -4.01
CA LEU A 130 2.83 -11.79 -2.60
C LEU A 130 1.42 -11.20 -2.41
N PRO A 131 0.65 -11.67 -1.42
CA PRO A 131 -0.71 -11.20 -1.23
C PRO A 131 -0.73 -9.69 -0.99
N GLU A 132 -1.68 -9.03 -1.66
CA GLU A 132 -1.91 -7.58 -1.73
C GLU A 132 -2.09 -6.87 -0.36
N ASN A 133 -2.28 -7.65 0.71
CA ASN A 133 -2.63 -7.20 2.06
C ASN A 133 -1.46 -7.21 3.05
N GLY A 134 -0.24 -7.40 2.54
CA GLY A 134 0.96 -7.46 3.36
C GLY A 134 1.53 -8.87 3.45
N VAL A 135 2.81 -8.94 3.79
CA VAL A 135 3.54 -10.19 3.90
C VAL A 135 3.14 -10.88 5.20
N HIS A 136 2.40 -11.99 5.10
CA HIS A 136 2.18 -12.87 6.23
C HIS A 136 3.44 -13.72 6.48
N ILE A 137 4.35 -13.22 7.32
CA ILE A 137 5.58 -13.94 7.75
C ILE A 137 5.26 -15.09 8.73
N GLU A 138 3.98 -15.42 8.97
CA GLU A 138 3.54 -16.49 9.89
C GLU A 138 3.89 -17.91 9.40
N LYS A 139 5.16 -18.29 9.50
CA LYS A 139 5.64 -19.64 9.26
C LYS A 139 6.62 -20.06 10.35
N GLY A 140 6.39 -21.24 10.93
CA GLY A 140 7.31 -21.86 11.89
C GLY A 140 7.33 -21.16 13.25
N LEU A 141 8.51 -20.76 13.71
CA LEU A 141 8.72 -20.15 15.04
C LEU A 141 8.27 -18.68 15.14
N PHE A 142 8.08 -18.02 13.99
CA PHE A 142 7.63 -16.63 13.90
C PHE A 142 6.09 -16.55 13.87
N SER A 143 5.53 -15.61 14.62
CA SER A 143 4.10 -15.30 14.64
C SER A 143 3.89 -13.86 15.07
N TRP A 144 2.87 -13.18 14.54
CA TRP A 144 2.52 -11.81 14.95
C TRP A 144 2.04 -11.72 16.40
N GLU A 145 1.68 -12.85 17.00
CA GLU A 145 1.44 -12.95 18.44
C GLU A 145 2.71 -12.66 19.27
N LYS A 146 3.89 -13.08 18.77
CA LYS A 146 5.17 -12.99 19.49
C LYS A 146 5.99 -11.76 19.11
N TYR A 147 5.83 -11.26 17.89
CA TYR A 147 6.68 -10.23 17.30
C TYR A 147 5.82 -9.09 16.75
N PRO A 148 6.34 -7.84 16.77
CA PRO A 148 5.63 -6.71 16.20
C PRO A 148 5.66 -6.78 14.68
N THR A 149 4.69 -6.14 14.03
CA THR A 149 4.70 -5.93 12.59
C THR A 149 5.63 -4.79 12.22
N HIS A 150 6.09 -4.72 10.96
CA HIS A 150 7.00 -3.66 10.53
C HIS A 150 6.35 -2.27 10.68
N ASN A 151 5.03 -2.12 10.46
CA ASN A 151 4.32 -0.85 10.69
C ASN A 151 4.25 -0.45 12.18
N GLU A 152 4.20 -1.41 13.11
CA GLU A 152 4.33 -1.15 14.55
C GLU A 152 5.73 -0.64 14.89
N VAL A 153 6.76 -1.30 14.35
CA VAL A 153 8.16 -0.91 14.52
C VAL A 153 8.45 0.45 13.89
N SER A 154 7.94 0.71 12.68
CA SER A 154 8.02 2.02 12.03
C SER A 154 7.40 3.13 12.87
N THR A 155 6.28 2.84 13.54
CA THR A 155 5.61 3.81 14.42
C THR A 155 6.45 4.13 15.65
N LEU A 156 7.12 3.12 16.23
CA LEU A 156 8.07 3.30 17.34
C LEU A 156 9.29 4.13 16.90
N ILE A 157 9.91 3.77 15.78
CA ILE A 157 11.07 4.47 15.24
C ILE A 157 10.73 5.92 14.91
N TYR A 158 9.57 6.18 14.30
CA TYR A 158 9.11 7.53 14.00
C TYR A 158 8.97 8.39 15.26
N GLU A 159 8.39 7.86 16.34
CA GLU A 159 8.25 8.62 17.60
C GLU A 159 9.62 9.04 18.16
N LEU A 160 10.56 8.09 18.17
CA LEU A 160 11.88 8.26 18.78
C LEU A 160 12.84 9.09 17.93
N LEU A 161 12.77 8.99 16.60
CA LEU A 161 13.78 9.62 15.72
C LEU A 161 13.28 10.78 14.88
N ALA A 162 12.01 10.83 14.48
CA ALA A 162 11.60 11.84 13.51
C ALA A 162 11.62 13.25 14.12
N ASP A 163 12.35 14.17 13.49
CA ASP A 163 12.25 15.61 13.76
C ASP A 163 11.45 16.30 12.65
N ASP A 164 10.13 16.12 12.74
CA ASP A 164 9.16 16.83 11.90
C ASP A 164 8.79 18.20 12.49
N SER A 165 9.75 18.97 13.03
CA SER A 165 9.50 20.30 13.58
C SER A 165 8.78 21.27 12.62
N SER A 166 8.85 21.02 11.31
CA SER A 166 8.12 21.78 10.29
C SER A 166 6.62 21.47 10.20
N LEU A 167 6.15 20.37 10.80
CA LEU A 167 4.74 19.95 10.80
C LEU A 167 4.02 20.40 12.07
N GLY A 168 2.75 20.76 11.92
CA GLY A 168 1.85 21.02 13.04
C GLY A 168 1.51 19.75 13.82
N LYS A 169 0.94 19.93 15.02
CA LYS A 169 0.59 18.82 15.92
C LYS A 169 -0.45 17.87 15.30
N ILE A 170 -1.34 18.38 14.45
CA ILE A 170 -2.38 17.57 13.78
C ILE A 170 -1.74 16.71 12.69
N GLU A 171 -0.84 17.31 11.91
CA GLU A 171 -0.12 16.64 10.81
C GLU A 171 0.77 15.53 11.35
N LYS A 172 1.54 15.78 12.43
CA LYS A 172 2.35 14.75 13.10
C LYS A 172 1.52 13.55 13.55
N LYS A 173 0.33 13.81 14.12
CA LYS A 173 -0.60 12.74 14.49
C LYS A 173 -1.10 11.96 13.27
N ALA A 174 -1.38 12.65 12.16
CA ALA A 174 -1.82 12.03 10.92
C ALA A 174 -0.70 11.23 10.22
N VAL A 175 0.55 11.67 10.31
CA VAL A 175 1.74 10.92 9.89
C VAL A 175 1.85 9.63 10.69
N LYS A 176 1.88 9.72 12.03
CA LYS A 176 1.94 8.55 12.92
C LYS A 176 0.77 7.59 12.68
N HIS A 177 -0.45 8.10 12.51
CA HIS A 177 -1.62 7.30 12.17
C HIS A 177 -1.45 6.57 10.82
N THR A 178 -0.92 7.24 9.80
CA THR A 178 -0.65 6.63 8.49
C THR A 178 0.39 5.53 8.59
N ILE A 179 1.52 5.79 9.26
CA ILE A 179 2.59 4.80 9.49
C ILE A 179 2.02 3.59 10.23
N TYR A 180 1.19 3.79 11.25
CA TYR A 180 0.63 2.65 11.99
C TYR A 180 -0.41 1.87 11.18
N TRP A 181 -1.26 2.52 10.37
CA TRP A 181 -2.40 1.88 9.71
C TRP A 181 -2.22 1.59 8.21
N HIS A 182 -1.01 1.68 7.64
CA HIS A 182 -0.81 1.41 6.21
C HIS A 182 -0.95 -0.08 5.83
N HIS A 183 -0.89 -0.99 6.80
CA HIS A 183 -1.29 -2.39 6.64
C HIS A 183 -2.47 -2.74 7.55
N ALA A 184 -3.13 -3.86 7.23
CA ALA A 184 -4.16 -4.43 8.08
C ALA A 184 -3.56 -4.88 9.42
N LYS A 185 -4.27 -4.63 10.51
CA LYS A 185 -3.86 -5.10 11.84
C LYS A 185 -3.93 -6.64 11.89
N PRO A 186 -2.87 -7.33 12.35
CA PRO A 186 -2.93 -8.77 12.55
C PRO A 186 -3.88 -9.12 13.69
N ILE A 187 -4.50 -10.30 13.61
CA ILE A 187 -5.35 -10.82 14.69
C ILE A 187 -4.44 -11.36 15.80
N ARG A 188 -4.55 -10.80 17.01
CA ARG A 188 -3.83 -11.25 18.21
C ARG A 188 -4.81 -11.67 19.30
N LYS A 189 -4.35 -12.48 20.24
CA LYS A 189 -5.10 -12.74 21.49
C LYS A 189 -5.12 -11.48 22.35
N ASP A 190 -3.95 -10.88 22.52
CA ASP A 190 -3.76 -9.65 23.27
C ASP A 190 -3.30 -8.53 22.32
N ASP A 191 -4.12 -7.49 22.23
CA ASP A 191 -3.86 -6.34 21.38
C ASP A 191 -2.71 -5.47 21.90
N ILE A 192 -1.84 -5.03 21.00
CA ILE A 192 -0.83 -4.00 21.28
C ILE A 192 -1.52 -2.63 21.22
N THR A 193 -1.41 -1.86 22.29
CA THR A 193 -2.09 -0.57 22.49
C THR A 193 -1.13 0.58 22.80
N SER A 194 0.13 0.31 23.13
CA SER A 194 1.15 1.31 23.45
C SER A 194 2.50 1.00 22.79
N LEU A 195 3.37 2.02 22.72
CA LEU A 195 4.73 1.85 22.23
C LEU A 195 5.60 0.97 23.15
N ASN A 196 5.38 1.00 24.46
CA ASN A 196 6.05 0.07 25.40
C ASN A 196 5.80 -1.39 25.01
N GLN A 197 4.56 -1.73 24.65
CA GLN A 197 4.22 -3.10 24.25
C GLN A 197 4.84 -3.49 22.90
N VAL A 198 5.06 -2.53 21.99
CA VAL A 198 5.84 -2.77 20.76
C VAL A 198 7.30 -3.06 21.12
N PHE A 199 7.89 -2.25 22.00
CA PHE A 199 9.26 -2.41 22.47
C PHE A 199 9.47 -3.75 23.19
N GLU A 200 8.56 -4.17 24.08
CA GLU A 200 8.61 -5.47 24.76
C GLU A 200 8.62 -6.66 23.77
N LYS A 201 7.92 -6.53 22.64
CA LYS A 201 7.91 -7.56 21.59
C LYS A 201 9.11 -7.49 20.64
N LEU A 202 9.89 -6.41 20.64
CA LEU A 202 11.16 -6.27 19.89
C LEU A 202 12.35 -7.00 20.54
N LYS A 203 12.11 -8.01 21.38
CA LYS A 203 13.10 -8.76 22.17
C LYS A 203 14.32 -9.32 21.44
N ASP A 204 14.22 -9.58 20.13
CA ASP A 204 15.31 -10.14 19.32
C ASP A 204 16.13 -9.03 18.60
N ASN A 205 15.79 -7.76 18.81
CA ASN A 205 16.48 -6.61 18.25
C ASN A 205 17.04 -5.73 19.39
N ASP A 206 18.26 -5.25 19.20
CA ASP A 206 18.78 -4.14 19.99
C ASP A 206 18.16 -2.84 19.46
N LEU A 207 17.27 -2.22 20.25
CA LEU A 207 16.59 -0.99 19.84
C LEU A 207 17.57 0.15 19.56
N LYS A 208 18.63 0.30 20.37
CA LYS A 208 19.62 1.37 20.14
C LYS A 208 20.32 1.17 18.80
N LYS A 209 20.70 -0.07 18.49
CA LYS A 209 21.26 -0.41 17.18
C LYS A 209 20.25 -0.13 16.07
N LEU A 210 19.01 -0.57 16.20
CA LEU A 210 17.95 -0.35 15.21
C LEU A 210 17.72 1.15 14.95
N LEU A 211 17.77 1.99 15.98
CA LEU A 211 17.63 3.44 15.86
C LEU A 211 18.83 4.07 15.14
N ILE A 212 20.06 3.63 15.43
CA ILE A 212 21.25 4.08 14.70
C ILE A 212 21.14 3.72 13.22
N GLN A 213 20.78 2.47 12.90
CA GLN A 213 20.59 2.02 11.51
C GLN A 213 19.47 2.79 10.81
N SER A 214 18.36 3.05 11.51
CA SER A 214 17.24 3.85 10.99
C SER A 214 17.67 5.27 10.66
N LYS A 215 18.52 5.87 11.50
CA LYS A 215 19.09 7.20 11.27
C LYS A 215 19.98 7.22 10.01
N GLU A 216 20.84 6.23 9.83
CA GLU A 216 21.69 6.09 8.64
C GLU A 216 20.85 5.94 7.35
N VAL A 217 19.78 5.14 7.40
CA VAL A 217 18.83 5.03 6.26
C VAL A 217 18.20 6.40 5.97
N MET A 218 17.73 7.13 6.99
CA MET A 218 17.15 8.46 6.81
C MET A 218 18.14 9.51 6.31
N GLU A 219 19.41 9.41 6.68
CA GLU A 219 20.48 10.22 6.10
C GLU A 219 20.65 9.91 4.60
N SER A 220 20.58 8.63 4.20
CA SER A 220 20.56 8.25 2.77
C SER A 220 19.34 8.80 2.03
N VAL A 221 18.14 8.71 2.62
CA VAL A 221 16.92 9.34 2.06
C VAL A 221 17.12 10.85 1.93
N GLY A 222 17.76 11.51 2.91
CA GLY A 222 18.09 12.93 2.87
C GLY A 222 19.06 13.29 1.74
N ASN A 223 20.06 12.44 1.50
CA ASN A 223 20.99 12.57 0.38
C ASN A 223 20.31 12.36 -0.98
N LEU A 224 19.41 11.38 -1.10
CA LEU A 224 18.56 11.19 -2.29
C LEU A 224 17.72 12.44 -2.55
N MET A 225 17.08 12.98 -1.52
CA MET A 225 16.29 14.20 -1.63
C MET A 225 17.13 15.42 -2.03
N GLY A 226 18.34 15.54 -1.48
CA GLY A 226 19.32 16.55 -1.87
C GLY A 226 19.70 16.45 -3.34
N ARG A 227 19.98 15.24 -3.85
CA ARG A 227 20.29 15.00 -5.27
C ARG A 227 19.09 15.19 -6.20
N TYR A 228 17.88 14.96 -5.72
CA TYR A 228 16.66 14.99 -6.53
C TYR A 228 16.03 16.39 -6.62
N PHE A 229 15.95 17.11 -5.49
CA PHE A 229 15.29 18.42 -5.39
C PHE A 229 16.26 19.57 -5.14
N ASP A 230 17.57 19.31 -5.08
CA ASP A 230 18.59 20.29 -4.69
C ASP A 230 18.33 20.87 -3.28
N LYS A 231 17.65 20.09 -2.41
CA LYS A 231 17.29 20.47 -1.04
C LYS A 231 17.13 19.26 -0.12
N ASN A 232 17.86 19.24 1.00
CA ASN A 232 17.64 18.30 2.09
C ASN A 232 16.78 18.95 3.20
N GLN A 233 15.82 18.19 3.73
CA GLN A 233 14.85 18.59 4.76
C GLN A 233 14.58 17.48 5.77
N ILE A 234 15.22 16.31 5.64
CA ILE A 234 15.05 15.22 6.60
C ILE A 234 15.91 15.54 7.82
N LYS A 235 15.28 15.49 8.98
CA LYS A 235 15.93 15.68 10.28
C LYS A 235 15.58 14.53 11.19
N THR A 236 16.57 14.13 11.96
CA THR A 236 16.44 13.08 12.97
C THR A 236 16.93 13.61 14.31
N LYS A 237 16.25 13.21 15.38
CA LYS A 237 16.69 13.45 16.75
C LYS A 237 17.97 12.65 17.04
N SER A 238 18.69 13.04 18.09
CA SER A 238 19.76 12.22 18.64
C SER A 238 19.18 10.95 19.27
N VAL A 239 19.93 9.85 19.21
CA VAL A 239 19.56 8.62 19.92
C VAL A 239 19.80 8.83 21.41
N SER A 240 18.72 8.99 22.18
CA SER A 240 18.66 9.17 23.64
C SER A 240 18.20 7.90 24.36
N ASP A 241 18.14 7.95 25.69
CA ASP A 241 17.45 6.95 26.50
C ASP A 241 15.96 6.96 26.17
N TYR A 242 15.51 5.88 25.53
CA TYR A 242 14.20 5.80 24.89
C TYR A 242 13.07 5.41 25.85
N GLU A 243 13.37 4.81 27.00
CA GLU A 243 12.38 4.26 27.94
C GLU A 243 11.40 5.34 28.44
N ASP A 244 11.91 6.51 28.82
CA ASP A 244 11.08 7.64 29.26
C ASP A 244 10.25 8.26 28.12
N GLU A 245 10.74 8.18 26.87
CA GLU A 245 10.05 8.78 25.72
C GLU A 245 8.85 7.96 25.22
N ILE A 246 8.86 6.64 25.46
CA ILE A 246 7.77 5.74 25.01
C ILE A 246 6.76 5.44 26.12
N ASP A 247 7.10 5.74 27.38
CA ASP A 247 6.22 5.42 28.50
C ASP A 247 4.86 6.14 28.41
N GLY A 248 3.79 5.38 28.59
CA GLY A 248 2.41 5.86 28.44
C GLY A 248 2.00 6.29 27.03
N VAL A 249 2.87 6.20 26.01
CA VAL A 249 2.54 6.60 24.63
C VAL A 249 1.65 5.56 23.96
N LYS A 250 0.39 5.92 23.75
CA LYS A 250 -0.60 5.07 23.06
C LYS A 250 -0.37 5.03 21.55
N LEU A 251 -0.69 3.89 20.96
CA LEU A 251 -0.76 3.73 19.51
C LEU A 251 -1.98 4.48 18.92
N PRO A 252 -1.92 4.92 17.65
CA PRO A 252 -3.02 5.63 17.01
C PRO A 252 -4.32 4.81 16.93
N GLU A 253 -5.44 5.39 17.38
CA GLU A 253 -6.76 4.77 17.24
C GLU A 253 -7.23 4.73 15.77
N TYR A 254 -7.92 3.66 15.36
CA TYR A 254 -8.50 3.56 14.02
C TYR A 254 -9.84 4.29 13.94
N LYS A 255 -9.85 5.50 13.39
CA LYS A 255 -11.03 6.38 13.22
C LYS A 255 -11.80 6.64 14.52
N THR A 256 -11.83 7.90 14.94
CA THR A 256 -12.55 8.29 16.17
C THR A 256 -13.89 8.91 15.84
N TYR A 257 -14.96 8.49 16.51
CA TYR A 257 -16.28 9.15 16.50
C TYR A 257 -16.78 9.33 17.93
N GLU A 258 -17.02 10.57 18.34
CA GLU A 258 -17.60 10.86 19.65
C GLU A 258 -19.04 10.34 19.73
N THR A 259 -19.38 9.70 20.85
CA THR A 259 -20.71 9.14 21.13
C THR A 259 -21.69 10.18 21.67
N SER A 260 -21.27 11.45 21.78
CA SER A 260 -22.01 12.52 22.46
C SER A 260 -23.30 12.97 21.75
N GLY A 261 -23.64 12.37 20.60
CA GLY A 261 -24.85 12.70 19.82
C GLY A 261 -24.85 14.09 19.19
N LYS A 262 -23.80 14.90 19.41
CA LYS A 262 -23.70 16.27 18.92
C LYS A 262 -23.19 16.29 17.48
N LEU A 263 -23.97 16.89 16.57
CA LEU A 263 -23.61 17.02 15.15
C LEU A 263 -22.25 17.67 14.92
N GLU A 264 -21.90 18.70 15.70
CA GLU A 264 -20.62 19.41 15.57
C GLU A 264 -19.42 18.53 15.97
N SER A 265 -19.59 17.66 16.97
CA SER A 265 -18.58 16.65 17.31
C SER A 265 -18.36 15.68 16.15
N TYR A 266 -19.45 15.17 15.56
CA TYR A 266 -19.35 14.30 14.37
C TYR A 266 -18.67 14.98 13.19
N LYS A 267 -19.01 16.23 12.87
CA LYS A 267 -18.35 16.99 11.80
C LYS A 267 -16.85 17.11 12.04
N ARG A 268 -16.42 17.38 13.28
CA ARG A 268 -15.00 17.45 13.65
C ARG A 268 -14.31 16.09 13.46
N ASN A 269 -14.93 15.02 13.91
CA ASN A 269 -14.42 13.67 13.74
C ASN A 269 -14.31 13.27 12.27
N ILE A 270 -15.34 13.54 11.47
CA ILE A 270 -15.34 13.27 10.02
C ILE A 270 -14.21 14.03 9.34
N LYS A 271 -14.02 15.33 9.63
CA LYS A 271 -12.92 16.12 9.07
C LYS A 271 -11.55 15.56 9.45
N LYS A 272 -11.35 15.19 10.72
CA LYS A 272 -10.11 14.54 11.19
C LYS A 272 -9.86 13.23 10.44
N ASN A 273 -10.85 12.32 10.47
CA ASN A 273 -10.75 11.01 9.83
C ASN A 273 -10.53 11.15 8.31
N ALA A 274 -11.12 12.16 7.66
CA ALA A 274 -10.91 12.44 6.23
C ALA A 274 -9.46 12.82 5.94
N LYS A 275 -8.86 13.74 6.72
CA LYS A 275 -7.45 14.12 6.57
C LYS A 275 -6.50 12.93 6.77
N GLU A 276 -6.74 12.13 7.81
CA GLU A 276 -5.97 10.91 8.07
C GLU A 276 -6.13 9.87 6.95
N ASN A 277 -7.34 9.72 6.40
CA ASN A 277 -7.58 8.81 5.27
C ASN A 277 -6.91 9.30 3.99
N LEU A 278 -6.88 10.61 3.71
CA LEU A 278 -6.21 11.17 2.54
C LEU A 278 -4.71 10.85 2.57
N ILE A 279 -4.03 11.09 3.68
CA ILE A 279 -2.60 10.79 3.80
C ILE A 279 -2.38 9.27 3.67
N ARG A 280 -3.18 8.48 4.40
CA ARG A 280 -3.05 7.02 4.37
C ARG A 280 -3.27 6.44 2.98
N ILE A 281 -4.31 6.90 2.25
CA ILE A 281 -4.58 6.36 0.91
C ILE A 281 -3.48 6.75 -0.07
N THR A 282 -2.96 7.99 0.00
CA THR A 282 -1.85 8.40 -0.87
C THR A 282 -0.58 7.60 -0.62
N VAL A 283 -0.24 7.30 0.63
CA VAL A 283 0.94 6.49 0.97
C VAL A 283 0.75 5.04 0.56
N ILE A 284 -0.39 4.42 0.83
CA ILE A 284 -0.68 3.04 0.40
C ILE A 284 -0.66 2.93 -1.13
N THR A 285 -1.27 3.89 -1.83
CA THR A 285 -1.27 3.91 -3.30
C THR A 285 0.16 4.10 -3.83
N ALA A 286 0.93 5.02 -3.25
CA ALA A 286 2.32 5.25 -3.65
C ALA A 286 3.21 4.02 -3.39
N ASP A 287 3.09 3.37 -2.24
CA ASP A 287 3.80 2.12 -1.93
C ASP A 287 3.49 1.04 -2.96
N ARG A 288 2.21 0.81 -3.28
CA ARG A 288 1.82 -0.15 -4.33
C ARG A 288 2.40 0.19 -5.70
N MET A 289 2.34 1.46 -6.09
CA MET A 289 2.90 1.93 -7.36
C MET A 289 4.41 1.73 -7.43
N VAL A 290 5.15 2.15 -6.40
CA VAL A 290 6.61 2.02 -6.32
C VAL A 290 7.01 0.54 -6.23
N SER A 291 6.33 -0.26 -5.43
CA SER A 291 6.53 -1.71 -5.31
C SER A 291 6.23 -2.47 -6.62
N SER A 292 5.49 -1.86 -7.56
CA SER A 292 5.28 -2.43 -8.90
C SER A 292 6.52 -2.35 -9.80
N LEU A 293 7.44 -1.40 -9.54
CA LEU A 293 8.66 -1.20 -10.33
C LEU A 293 9.74 -2.26 -10.02
N SER A 294 10.60 -2.55 -10.99
CA SER A 294 11.87 -3.25 -10.71
C SER A 294 12.83 -2.33 -9.95
N CYS A 295 13.89 -2.87 -9.35
CA CYS A 295 14.93 -2.04 -8.73
C CYS A 295 15.63 -1.13 -9.75
N GLU A 296 15.83 -1.61 -10.98
CA GLU A 296 16.43 -0.83 -12.09
C GLU A 296 15.49 0.31 -12.54
N ASP A 297 14.21 0.04 -12.71
CA ASP A 297 13.23 1.08 -13.09
C ASP A 297 13.10 2.15 -12.00
N LEU A 298 13.04 1.73 -10.73
CA LEU A 298 12.98 2.65 -9.60
C LEU A 298 14.21 3.57 -9.59
N GLN A 299 15.40 3.00 -9.71
CA GLN A 299 16.66 3.75 -9.80
C GLN A 299 16.62 4.74 -10.97
N ASN A 300 16.15 4.31 -12.15
CA ASN A 300 16.02 5.17 -13.32
C ASN A 300 15.08 6.35 -13.07
N TYR A 301 13.92 6.14 -12.42
CA TYR A 301 13.01 7.23 -12.08
C TYR A 301 13.63 8.23 -11.09
N ILE A 302 14.42 7.75 -10.14
CA ILE A 302 15.13 8.59 -9.17
C ILE A 302 16.22 9.41 -9.86
N ASP A 303 17.12 8.76 -10.60
CA ASP A 303 18.30 9.40 -11.20
C ASP A 303 17.90 10.43 -12.26
N ASN A 304 16.84 10.16 -13.01
CA ASN A 304 16.34 11.06 -14.04
C ASN A 304 15.34 12.12 -13.53
N ARG A 305 15.08 12.18 -12.21
CA ARG A 305 14.12 13.10 -11.59
C ARG A 305 12.69 13.01 -12.17
N LYS A 306 12.15 11.79 -12.27
CA LYS A 306 10.86 11.48 -12.96
C LYS A 306 9.76 10.87 -12.07
N LEU A 307 9.91 10.85 -10.75
CA LEU A 307 8.89 10.34 -9.84
C LEU A 307 7.58 11.12 -9.88
N GLU A 308 7.61 12.45 -10.10
CA GLU A 308 6.39 13.25 -10.22
C GLU A 308 5.63 12.94 -11.51
N SER A 309 6.33 12.78 -12.64
CA SER A 309 5.71 12.33 -13.89
C SER A 309 5.13 10.93 -13.75
N PHE A 310 5.87 10.01 -13.12
CA PHE A 310 5.40 8.65 -12.83
C PHE A 310 4.09 8.64 -12.03
N ALA A 311 3.99 9.51 -11.01
CA ALA A 311 2.77 9.66 -10.21
C ALA A 311 1.59 10.16 -11.06
N LYS A 312 1.81 11.14 -11.94
CA LYS A 312 0.77 11.72 -12.80
C LYS A 312 0.29 10.76 -13.87
N ASP A 313 1.21 10.08 -14.54
CA ASP A 313 0.90 9.15 -15.64
C ASP A 313 0.08 7.96 -15.13
N SER A 314 0.27 7.58 -13.87
CA SER A 314 -0.52 6.52 -13.23
C SER A 314 -1.97 6.92 -12.93
N LEU A 315 -2.29 8.23 -12.94
CA LEU A 315 -3.65 8.75 -12.71
C LEU A 315 -4.44 9.01 -14.00
N THR A 316 -3.80 8.99 -15.17
CA THR A 316 -4.39 9.40 -16.46
C THR A 316 -5.01 8.25 -17.26
N GLN A 317 -5.32 7.10 -16.65
CA GLN A 317 -6.03 6.03 -17.36
C GLN A 317 -7.36 6.54 -17.92
N GLU A 318 -7.51 6.53 -19.25
CA GLU A 318 -8.75 6.88 -19.92
C GLU A 318 -9.86 5.90 -19.51
N GLN A 319 -10.93 6.43 -18.93
CA GLN A 319 -12.08 5.62 -18.53
C GLN A 319 -13.16 5.71 -19.60
N GLU A 320 -13.47 4.57 -20.23
CA GLU A 320 -14.55 4.40 -21.21
C GLU A 320 -15.96 4.48 -20.58
N LEU A 321 -16.08 4.80 -19.28
CA LEU A 321 -17.34 4.81 -18.54
C LEU A 321 -18.39 5.68 -19.21
N ASN A 322 -18.04 6.92 -19.57
CA ASN A 322 -18.99 7.85 -20.20
C ASN A 322 -19.46 7.35 -21.56
N GLN A 323 -18.58 6.68 -22.32
CA GLN A 323 -18.96 6.06 -23.59
C GLN A 323 -19.94 4.91 -23.37
N HIS A 324 -19.67 4.03 -22.39
CA HIS A 324 -20.59 2.93 -22.04
C HIS A 324 -21.94 3.44 -21.54
N ILE A 325 -21.96 4.50 -20.73
CA ILE A 325 -23.21 5.13 -20.27
C ILE A 325 -23.97 5.69 -21.48
N LYS A 326 -23.29 6.40 -22.38
CA LYS A 326 -23.91 6.98 -23.57
C LYS A 326 -24.57 5.92 -24.44
N VAL A 327 -23.86 4.82 -24.75
CA VAL A 327 -24.42 3.68 -25.50
C VAL A 327 -25.62 3.07 -24.78
N CYS A 328 -25.57 2.95 -23.45
CA CYS A 328 -26.70 2.47 -22.66
C CYS A 328 -27.93 3.39 -22.78
N LEU A 329 -27.74 4.70 -22.66
CA LEU A 329 -28.81 5.70 -22.77
C LEU A 329 -29.43 5.74 -24.18
N GLU A 330 -28.60 5.65 -25.23
CA GLU A 330 -29.05 5.54 -26.62
C GLU A 330 -29.94 4.29 -26.82
N GLY A 331 -29.61 3.17 -26.17
CA GLY A 331 -30.45 1.97 -26.19
C GLY A 331 -31.87 2.17 -25.66
N PHE A 332 -32.08 3.06 -24.68
CA PHE A 332 -33.43 3.39 -24.20
C PHE A 332 -34.22 4.19 -25.23
N GLU A 333 -33.57 5.07 -25.99
CA GLU A 333 -34.23 5.88 -27.01
C GLU A 333 -34.54 5.06 -28.26
N VAL A 334 -33.64 4.18 -28.68
CA VAL A 334 -33.89 3.24 -29.79
C VAL A 334 -35.06 2.31 -29.46
N LYS A 335 -35.14 1.81 -28.23
CA LYS A 335 -36.21 0.88 -27.82
C LYS A 335 -37.55 1.57 -27.57
N TYR A 336 -37.54 2.81 -27.09
CA TYR A 336 -38.73 3.59 -26.74
C TYR A 336 -38.64 5.01 -27.30
N PRO A 337 -38.74 5.18 -28.63
CA PRO A 337 -38.52 6.48 -29.26
C PRO A 337 -39.57 7.51 -28.82
N ASN A 338 -39.12 8.74 -28.54
CA ASN A 338 -39.94 9.88 -28.13
C ASN A 338 -40.79 9.64 -26.86
N SER A 339 -40.41 8.68 -26.03
CA SER A 339 -41.16 8.35 -24.81
C SER A 339 -41.22 9.53 -23.84
N ASP A 340 -42.41 9.90 -23.40
CA ASP A 340 -42.58 10.95 -22.38
C ASP A 340 -41.90 10.58 -21.06
N ARG A 341 -41.82 9.27 -20.76
CA ARG A 341 -41.05 8.77 -19.63
C ARG A 341 -39.55 9.06 -19.80
N ASN A 342 -38.99 8.86 -21.00
CA ASN A 342 -37.58 9.18 -21.26
C ASN A 342 -37.32 10.67 -21.06
N LYS A 343 -38.19 11.53 -21.60
CA LYS A 343 -38.09 13.00 -21.47
C LYS A 343 -38.11 13.44 -20.00
N GLN A 344 -39.04 12.91 -19.20
CA GLN A 344 -39.13 13.21 -17.76
C GLN A 344 -37.90 12.75 -16.98
N GLN A 345 -37.34 11.59 -17.32
CA GLN A 345 -36.12 11.08 -16.69
C GLN A 345 -34.89 11.93 -17.04
N THR A 346 -34.78 12.37 -18.29
CA THR A 346 -33.73 13.29 -18.75
C THR A 346 -33.82 14.63 -18.05
N GLN A 347 -35.03 15.20 -17.95
CA GLN A 347 -35.24 16.44 -17.20
C GLN A 347 -34.83 16.30 -15.73
N ALA A 348 -35.21 15.20 -15.07
CA ALA A 348 -34.79 14.95 -13.69
C ALA A 348 -33.26 14.84 -13.56
N ALA A 349 -32.57 14.21 -14.51
CA ALA A 349 -31.11 14.14 -14.51
C ALA A 349 -30.46 15.52 -14.72
N GLU A 350 -31.08 16.40 -15.52
CA GLU A 350 -30.63 17.78 -15.73
C GLU A 350 -30.78 18.63 -14.46
N GLU A 351 -31.92 18.54 -13.79
CA GLU A 351 -32.16 19.24 -12.53
C GLU A 351 -31.16 18.81 -11.44
N LEU A 352 -30.79 17.52 -11.41
CA LEU A 352 -29.78 16.99 -10.47
C LEU A 352 -28.34 17.33 -10.85
N ALA A 353 -28.06 17.66 -12.11
CA ALA A 353 -26.73 17.99 -12.61
C ALA A 353 -26.34 19.47 -12.38
N ASN A 354 -27.18 20.25 -11.69
CA ASN A 354 -26.88 21.62 -11.33
C ASN A 354 -25.60 21.71 -10.48
N GLU A 355 -24.66 22.57 -10.89
CA GLU A 355 -23.36 22.77 -10.24
C GLU A 355 -23.47 23.28 -8.79
N GLU A 356 -24.61 23.86 -8.39
CA GLU A 356 -24.86 24.26 -7.00
C GLU A 356 -25.20 23.08 -6.07
N ILE A 357 -25.40 21.87 -6.61
CA ILE A 357 -25.81 20.68 -5.85
C ILE A 357 -24.60 19.77 -5.58
N ASP A 358 -24.06 19.86 -4.36
CA ASP A 358 -22.99 18.94 -3.90
C ASP A 358 -23.52 17.50 -3.66
N ILE A 359 -24.77 17.38 -3.22
CA ILE A 359 -25.42 16.09 -2.91
C ILE A 359 -26.82 16.07 -3.53
N ALA A 360 -26.95 15.32 -4.62
CA ALA A 360 -28.20 15.12 -5.35
C ALA A 360 -29.11 14.09 -4.65
N VAL A 361 -30.38 14.43 -4.42
CA VAL A 361 -31.38 13.52 -3.82
C VAL A 361 -32.52 13.28 -4.80
N LEU A 362 -32.59 12.06 -5.34
CA LEU A 362 -33.67 11.65 -6.24
C LEU A 362 -34.78 10.91 -5.48
N LYS A 363 -35.99 11.49 -5.45
CA LYS A 363 -37.19 10.87 -4.86
C LYS A 363 -38.19 10.53 -5.96
N GLY A 364 -38.52 9.25 -6.08
CA GLY A 364 -39.54 8.79 -7.03
C GLY A 364 -40.05 7.38 -6.73
N PRO A 365 -41.27 7.04 -7.19
CA PRO A 365 -41.89 5.74 -6.91
C PRO A 365 -41.05 4.57 -7.44
N ALA A 366 -41.32 3.36 -6.93
CA ALA A 366 -40.72 2.15 -7.50
C ALA A 366 -41.06 2.03 -8.99
N GLY A 367 -40.12 1.55 -9.79
CA GLY A 367 -40.33 1.37 -11.23
C GLY A 367 -40.23 2.64 -12.08
N CYS A 368 -40.03 3.85 -11.52
CA CYS A 368 -39.87 5.08 -12.32
C CYS A 368 -38.55 5.17 -13.11
N GLY A 369 -37.61 4.24 -12.91
CA GLY A 369 -36.33 4.18 -13.63
C GLY A 369 -35.23 5.05 -13.03
N LYS A 370 -35.18 5.15 -11.69
CA LYS A 370 -34.14 5.91 -10.95
C LYS A 370 -32.71 5.57 -11.38
N THR A 371 -32.42 4.31 -11.72
CA THR A 371 -31.10 3.89 -12.20
C THR A 371 -30.72 4.56 -13.51
N LYS A 372 -31.65 4.70 -14.46
CA LYS A 372 -31.40 5.42 -15.72
C LYS A 372 -31.11 6.90 -15.45
N ILE A 373 -31.92 7.54 -14.60
CA ILE A 373 -31.70 8.94 -14.19
C ILE A 373 -30.31 9.12 -13.57
N ALA A 374 -29.90 8.21 -12.69
CA ALA A 374 -28.59 8.28 -12.05
C ALA A 374 -27.41 8.02 -13.02
N LEU A 375 -27.57 7.17 -14.04
CA LEU A 375 -26.57 7.02 -15.11
C LEU A 375 -26.47 8.28 -15.97
N GLU A 376 -27.59 8.88 -16.34
CA GLU A 376 -27.63 10.11 -17.12
C GLU A 376 -27.09 11.31 -16.33
N TRP A 377 -27.39 11.38 -15.04
CA TRP A 377 -26.77 12.33 -14.11
C TRP A 377 -25.24 12.15 -14.08
N ALA A 378 -24.76 10.91 -13.92
CA ALA A 378 -23.32 10.62 -13.92
C ALA A 378 -22.63 11.04 -15.23
N LEU A 379 -23.29 10.85 -16.38
CA LEU A 379 -22.78 11.32 -17.68
C LEU A 379 -22.71 12.86 -17.72
N LYS A 380 -23.77 13.55 -17.27
CA LYS A 380 -23.84 15.01 -17.26
C LYS A 380 -22.82 15.65 -16.31
N THR A 381 -22.51 15.00 -15.19
CA THR A 381 -21.48 15.45 -14.24
C THR A 381 -20.08 14.95 -14.58
N SER A 382 -19.88 14.36 -15.77
CA SER A 382 -18.58 13.81 -16.20
C SER A 382 -17.95 12.85 -15.19
N ALA A 383 -18.77 11.98 -14.60
CA ALA A 383 -18.32 11.02 -13.59
C ALA A 383 -17.24 10.10 -14.16
N LYS A 384 -16.14 9.98 -13.43
CA LYS A 384 -15.03 9.07 -13.75
C LYS A 384 -15.32 7.64 -13.29
N GLN A 385 -16.01 7.50 -12.16
CA GLN A 385 -16.33 6.20 -11.57
C GLN A 385 -17.72 6.25 -10.92
N ILE A 386 -18.43 5.12 -10.94
CA ILE A 386 -19.69 4.93 -10.22
C ILE A 386 -19.53 3.78 -9.24
N ILE A 387 -19.89 4.03 -7.98
CA ILE A 387 -19.97 2.99 -6.93
C ILE A 387 -21.44 2.87 -6.51
N TRP A 388 -22.07 1.74 -6.86
CA TRP A 388 -23.44 1.45 -6.47
C TRP A 388 -23.48 0.81 -5.08
N VAL A 389 -24.13 1.49 -4.12
CA VAL A 389 -24.38 0.96 -2.78
C VAL A 389 -25.81 0.45 -2.74
N CYS A 390 -25.98 -0.88 -2.85
CA CYS A 390 -27.29 -1.52 -2.89
C CYS A 390 -27.65 -2.14 -1.53
N PRO A 391 -28.93 -2.10 -1.09
CA PRO A 391 -29.38 -2.85 0.07
C PRO A 391 -29.16 -4.36 -0.13
N ARG A 392 -28.73 -5.07 0.93
CA ARG A 392 -28.38 -6.49 0.88
C ARG A 392 -29.50 -7.41 0.36
N VAL A 393 -30.76 -6.99 0.51
CA VAL A 393 -31.96 -7.76 0.14
C VAL A 393 -32.49 -7.39 -1.26
N ALA A 394 -31.88 -6.41 -1.94
CA ALA A 394 -32.42 -5.80 -3.17
C ALA A 394 -31.77 -6.30 -4.47
N ILE A 395 -30.89 -7.31 -4.41
CA ILE A 395 -30.35 -7.97 -5.60
C ILE A 395 -31.23 -9.20 -5.86
N CYS A 396 -32.24 -9.04 -6.71
CA CYS A 396 -33.03 -10.13 -7.28
C CYS A 396 -32.73 -10.23 -8.77
#